data_AF-A0A962BPM8-F1
#
_entry.id   AF-A0A962BPM8-F1
#
_cell.length_a   1.000
_cell.length_b   1.000
_cell.length_c   1.000
_cell.angle_alpha   90.00
_cell.angle_beta   90.00
_cell.angle_gamma   90.00
#
_symmetry.space_group_name_H-M   'P 1'
#
loop_
_entity.id
_entity.type
_entity.pdbx_description
1 polymer ?
#
loop_
_entity_poly.entity_id
_entity_poly.type
_entity_poly.pdbx_seq_one_letter_code
_entity_poly.pdbx_strand_id
1 'polypeptide(L)'
;MGSALEDYLTLSVLAFALTFTRMGTALMIMPGIGDSFVSTQVRIHIAAALSFVLFPLTMHYIPDPIPPTFMLLSLIIMEFIIGLFFGTLARIFMTALDTAGMIISTSSGLGNAQVFNPSLATQGSLVGAFLSVTGVTVLFTANLHHLLIAGLVESYEMFPIGALPDTGSMAELMARTLSASFAIGL
;
A
#
# COMPACT_ATOMS: atom_id res chain seq x y z
N MET A 1 38.53 -5.47 13.70
CA MET A 1 37.91 -6.03 12.48
C MET A 1 36.59 -6.74 12.75
N GLY A 2 36.40 -7.40 13.92
CA GLY A 2 35.10 -7.96 14.30
C GLY A 2 34.00 -6.91 14.52
N SER A 3 34.30 -5.80 15.21
CA SER A 3 33.31 -4.75 15.50
C SER A 3 32.70 -4.09 14.27
N ALA A 4 33.50 -3.70 13.28
CA ALA A 4 33.01 -3.05 12.06
C ALA A 4 32.10 -3.96 11.20
N LEU A 5 32.33 -5.27 11.23
CA LEU A 5 31.47 -6.23 10.54
C LEU A 5 30.16 -6.43 11.29
N GLU A 6 30.19 -6.48 12.63
CA GLU A 6 29.00 -6.57 13.48
C GLU A 6 28.11 -5.32 13.33
N ASP A 7 28.71 -4.13 13.29
CA ASP A 7 27.99 -2.87 13.08
C ASP A 7 27.34 -2.83 11.68
N TYR A 8 28.07 -3.26 10.64
CA TYR A 8 27.51 -3.33 9.29
C TYR A 8 26.36 -4.35 9.18
N LEU A 9 26.51 -5.53 9.79
CA LEU A 9 25.47 -6.57 9.78
C LEU A 9 24.22 -6.09 10.52
N THR A 10 24.37 -5.49 11.69
CA THR A 10 23.22 -4.97 12.46
C THR A 10 22.51 -3.84 11.73
N LEU A 11 23.24 -2.92 11.10
CA LEU A 11 22.68 -1.87 10.26
C LEU A 11 21.92 -2.46 9.06
N SER A 12 22.47 -3.48 8.40
CA SER A 12 21.83 -4.13 7.24
C SER A 12 20.52 -4.84 7.61
N VAL A 13 20.48 -5.50 8.77
CA VAL A 13 19.28 -6.15 9.28
C VAL A 13 18.21 -5.11 9.62
N LEU A 14 18.60 -3.98 10.24
CA LEU A 14 17.67 -2.89 10.53
C LEU A 14 17.14 -2.25 9.23
N ALA A 15 18.02 -1.98 8.26
CA ALA A 15 17.66 -1.45 6.95
C ALA A 15 16.63 -2.33 6.25
N PHE A 16 16.89 -3.64 6.21
CA PHE A 16 15.96 -4.61 5.66
C PHE A 16 14.64 -4.63 6.42
N ALA A 17 14.65 -4.64 7.76
CA ALA A 17 13.44 -4.71 8.57
C ALA A 17 12.53 -3.48 8.38
N LEU A 18 13.11 -2.27 8.35
CA LEU A 18 12.35 -1.03 8.14
C LEU A 18 11.81 -0.94 6.71
N THR A 19 12.64 -1.29 5.71
CA THR A 19 12.21 -1.37 4.30
C THR A 19 11.09 -2.37 4.11
N PHE A 20 11.22 -3.55 4.72
CA PHE A 20 10.19 -4.59 4.70
C PHE A 20 8.90 -4.12 5.35
N THR A 21 8.99 -3.36 6.44
CA THR A 21 7.80 -2.82 7.10
C THR A 21 7.05 -1.85 6.19
N ARG A 22 7.74 -0.86 5.60
CA ARG A 22 7.10 0.15 4.71
C ARG A 22 6.59 -0.50 3.42
N MET A 23 7.46 -1.21 2.71
CA MET A 23 7.14 -1.84 1.42
C MET A 23 6.13 -2.97 1.59
N GLY A 24 6.32 -3.84 2.59
CA GLY A 24 5.42 -4.96 2.86
C GLY A 24 4.02 -4.50 3.24
N THR A 25 3.90 -3.47 4.10
CA THR A 25 2.58 -2.91 4.45
C THR A 25 1.88 -2.31 3.23
N ALA A 26 2.59 -1.55 2.40
CA ALA A 26 2.02 -0.98 1.19
C ALA A 26 1.56 -2.05 0.19
N LEU A 27 2.38 -3.09 -0.04
CA LEU A 27 2.06 -4.21 -0.93
C LEU A 27 0.88 -5.05 -0.42
N MET A 28 0.72 -5.19 0.89
CA MET A 28 -0.41 -5.90 1.49
C MET A 28 -1.76 -5.23 1.23
N ILE A 29 -1.77 -3.92 0.96
CA ILE A 29 -2.99 -3.13 0.71
C ILE A 29 -3.18 -2.85 -0.78
N MET A 30 -2.08 -2.77 -1.53
CA MET A 30 -2.06 -2.49 -2.96
C MET A 30 -3.05 -3.40 -3.71
N PRO A 31 -3.94 -2.84 -4.55
CA PRO A 31 -4.87 -3.64 -5.32
C PRO A 31 -4.14 -4.60 -6.26
N GLY A 32 -4.68 -5.79 -6.45
CA GLY A 32 -4.07 -6.88 -7.22
C GLY A 32 -3.15 -7.79 -6.41
N ILE A 33 -2.16 -7.26 -5.68
CA ILE A 33 -1.25 -8.08 -4.84
C ILE A 33 -1.86 -8.34 -3.47
N GLY A 34 -2.44 -7.30 -2.86
CA GLY A 34 -3.02 -7.33 -1.51
C GLY A 34 -4.38 -8.00 -1.43
N ASP A 35 -5.01 -8.31 -2.56
CA ASP A 35 -6.37 -8.86 -2.62
C ASP A 35 -6.45 -10.32 -2.17
N SER A 36 -7.67 -10.76 -1.80
CA SER A 36 -7.94 -12.06 -1.18
C SER A 36 -7.68 -13.27 -2.08
N PHE A 37 -7.61 -13.08 -3.40
CA PHE A 37 -7.29 -14.15 -4.34
C PHE A 37 -5.79 -14.53 -4.31
N VAL A 38 -4.93 -13.71 -3.72
CA VAL A 38 -3.52 -14.04 -3.49
C VAL A 38 -3.35 -14.55 -2.05
N SER A 39 -2.82 -15.77 -1.89
CA SER A 39 -2.61 -16.33 -0.56
C SER A 39 -1.69 -15.43 0.30
N THR A 40 -1.96 -15.33 1.61
CA THR A 40 -1.16 -14.54 2.54
C THR A 40 0.32 -14.92 2.51
N GLN A 41 0.62 -16.19 2.32
CA GLN A 41 2.00 -16.66 2.19
C GLN A 41 2.68 -16.05 0.97
N VAL A 42 2.07 -16.12 -0.21
CA VAL A 42 2.64 -15.54 -1.44
C VAL A 42 2.86 -14.04 -1.28
N ARG A 43 1.91 -13.32 -0.67
CA ARG A 43 2.03 -11.88 -0.39
C ARG A 43 3.27 -11.55 0.45
N ILE A 44 3.49 -12.30 1.53
CA ILE A 44 4.66 -12.12 2.41
C ILE A 44 5.97 -12.43 1.68
N HIS A 45 6.01 -13.50 0.88
CA HIS A 45 7.23 -13.86 0.13
C HIS A 45 7.58 -12.81 -0.92
N ILE A 46 6.59 -12.27 -1.65
CA ILE A 46 6.81 -11.18 -2.62
C ILE A 46 7.30 -9.92 -1.90
N ALA A 47 6.65 -9.55 -0.80
CA ALA A 47 7.06 -8.40 0.01
C ALA A 47 8.49 -8.55 0.53
N ALA A 48 8.85 -9.72 1.04
CA ALA A 48 10.20 -10.00 1.54
C ALA A 48 11.23 -9.98 0.41
N ALA A 49 10.94 -10.60 -0.73
CA ALA A 49 11.83 -10.63 -1.89
C ALA A 49 12.07 -9.23 -2.46
N LEU A 50 11.01 -8.44 -2.62
CA LEU A 50 11.13 -7.08 -3.14
C LEU A 50 11.90 -6.18 -2.16
N SER A 51 11.60 -6.28 -0.86
CA SER A 51 12.32 -5.54 0.17
C SER A 51 13.80 -5.95 0.23
N PHE A 52 14.11 -7.23 -0.02
CA PHE A 52 15.48 -7.71 -0.08
C PHE A 52 16.25 -7.13 -1.28
N VAL A 53 15.59 -6.92 -2.41
CA VAL A 53 16.21 -6.27 -3.58
C VAL A 53 16.37 -4.77 -3.37
N LEU A 54 15.45 -4.13 -2.65
CA LEU A 54 15.41 -2.67 -2.49
C LEU A 54 16.14 -2.13 -1.27
N PHE A 55 16.37 -2.92 -0.21
CA PHE A 55 17.02 -2.40 1.02
C PHE A 55 18.42 -1.79 0.80
N PRO A 56 19.26 -2.21 -0.18
CA PRO A 56 20.54 -1.53 -0.40
C PRO A 56 20.35 -0.07 -0.84
N LEU A 57 19.22 0.24 -1.47
CA LEU A 57 18.85 1.61 -1.89
C LEU A 57 18.32 2.45 -0.74
N THR A 58 17.97 1.85 0.40
CA THR A 58 17.43 2.57 1.55
C THR A 58 18.44 2.71 2.70
N MET A 59 19.61 2.07 2.59
CA MET A 59 20.64 2.05 3.63
C MET A 59 21.11 3.44 4.04
N HIS A 60 21.22 4.40 3.11
CA HIS A 60 21.67 5.76 3.42
C HIS A 60 20.63 6.59 4.19
N TYR A 61 19.38 6.14 4.29
CA TYR A 61 18.35 6.80 5.10
C TYR A 61 18.28 6.26 6.53
N ILE A 62 19.00 5.18 6.85
CA ILE A 62 18.94 4.54 8.17
C ILE A 62 19.74 5.37 9.19
N PRO A 63 19.18 5.65 10.38
CA PRO A 63 19.91 6.35 11.43
C PRO A 63 21.17 5.58 11.86
N ASP A 64 22.31 6.27 11.83
CA ASP A 64 23.60 5.82 12.36
C ASP A 64 24.11 6.88 13.37
N PRO A 65 24.28 6.56 14.67
CA PRO A 65 24.22 5.24 15.30
C PRO A 65 22.79 4.69 15.48
N ILE A 66 22.70 3.36 15.59
CA ILE A 66 21.44 2.64 15.81
C ILE A 66 20.75 3.17 17.08
N PRO A 67 19.48 3.60 16.99
CA PRO A 67 18.74 4.09 18.15
C PRO A 67 18.54 3.02 19.23
N PRO A 68 18.36 3.43 20.50
CA PRO A 68 18.07 2.49 21.58
C PRO A 68 16.79 1.69 21.32
N THR A 69 16.71 0.49 21.88
CA THR A 69 15.64 -0.50 21.59
C THR A 69 14.22 0.05 21.70
N PHE A 70 13.97 0.95 22.64
CA PHE A 70 12.64 1.55 22.81
C PHE A 70 12.22 2.45 21.64
N MET A 71 13.17 3.09 20.96
CA MET A 71 12.92 3.90 19.76
C MET A 71 12.74 3.04 18.51
N LEU A 72 13.34 1.83 18.46
CA LEU A 72 13.18 0.94 17.30
C LEU A 72 11.72 0.57 17.05
N LEU A 73 10.93 0.36 18.10
CA LEU A 73 9.49 0.10 17.97
C LEU A 73 8.77 1.30 17.34
N SER A 74 9.11 2.53 17.73
CA SER A 74 8.52 3.73 17.12
C SER A 74 8.89 3.87 15.65
N LEU A 75 10.10 3.48 15.25
CA LEU A 75 10.49 3.48 13.84
C LEU A 75 9.65 2.50 13.03
N ILE A 76 9.49 1.26 13.51
CA ILE A 76 8.67 0.25 12.84
C ILE A 76 7.22 0.73 12.70
N ILE A 77 6.65 1.32 13.75
CA ILE A 77 5.29 1.86 13.71
C ILE A 77 5.18 2.99 12.66
N MET A 78 6.17 3.88 12.57
CA MET A 78 6.15 4.96 11.57
C MET A 78 6.26 4.41 10.14
N GLU A 79 7.18 3.47 9.90
CA GLU A 79 7.30 2.81 8.60
C GLU A 79 6.01 2.08 8.21
N PHE A 80 5.35 1.44 9.17
CA PHE A 80 4.05 0.81 8.98
C PHE A 80 2.97 1.83 8.58
N ILE A 81 2.87 2.96 9.29
CA ILE A 81 1.90 4.03 8.98
C ILE A 81 2.15 4.61 7.58
N ILE A 82 3.41 4.83 7.21
CA ILE A 82 3.77 5.35 5.88
C ILE A 82 3.41 4.30 4.81
N GLY A 83 3.74 3.03 5.03
CA GLY A 83 3.34 1.95 4.12
C GLY A 83 1.82 1.84 3.96
N LEU A 84 1.09 1.93 5.07
CA LEU A 84 -0.38 1.95 5.11
C LEU A 84 -0.94 3.11 4.28
N PHE A 85 -0.36 4.30 4.42
CA PHE A 85 -0.75 5.50 3.69
C PHE A 85 -0.61 5.32 2.18
N PHE A 86 0.57 4.93 1.69
CA PHE A 86 0.80 4.74 0.25
C PHE A 86 -0.02 3.58 -0.33
N GLY A 87 -0.14 2.47 0.41
CA GLY A 87 -1.01 1.36 0.00
C GLY A 87 -2.48 1.79 -0.11
N THR A 88 -2.96 2.61 0.83
CA THR A 88 -4.34 3.13 0.81
C THR A 88 -4.56 4.10 -0.34
N LEU A 89 -3.60 4.98 -0.65
CA LEU A 89 -3.69 5.85 -1.83
C LEU A 89 -3.92 5.06 -3.12
N ALA A 90 -3.20 3.94 -3.29
CA ALA A 90 -3.42 3.05 -4.43
C ALA A 90 -4.81 2.38 -4.40
N ARG A 91 -5.32 2.03 -3.22
CA ARG A 91 -6.64 1.40 -3.03
C ARG A 91 -7.82 2.33 -3.34
N ILE A 92 -7.67 3.63 -3.08
CA ILE A 92 -8.72 4.65 -3.31
C ILE A 92 -9.21 4.63 -4.77
N PHE A 93 -8.32 4.42 -5.74
CA PHE A 93 -8.72 4.30 -7.15
C PHE A 93 -9.69 3.14 -7.41
N MET A 94 -9.47 1.99 -6.76
CA MET A 94 -10.37 0.84 -6.91
C MET A 94 -11.72 1.09 -6.23
N THR A 95 -11.75 1.82 -5.11
CA THR A 95 -13.02 2.16 -4.46
C THR A 95 -13.90 3.07 -5.31
N ALA A 96 -13.31 3.93 -6.14
CA ALA A 96 -14.07 4.74 -7.10
C ALA A 96 -14.67 3.88 -8.23
N LEU A 97 -13.92 2.90 -8.75
CA LEU A 97 -14.44 1.97 -9.76
C LEU A 97 -15.58 1.09 -9.23
N ASP A 98 -15.46 0.62 -7.99
CA ASP A 98 -16.51 -0.16 -7.35
C ASP A 98 -17.77 0.69 -7.13
N THR A 99 -17.61 1.95 -6.68
CA THR A 99 -18.71 2.91 -6.53
C THR A 99 -19.40 3.18 -7.87
N ALA A 100 -18.64 3.45 -8.93
CA ALA A 100 -19.17 3.65 -10.28
C ALA A 100 -19.97 2.43 -10.74
N GLY A 101 -19.43 1.23 -10.52
CA GLY A 101 -20.13 -0.03 -10.84
C GLY A 101 -21.40 -0.24 -10.01
N MET A 102 -21.44 0.21 -8.76
CA MET A 102 -22.64 0.19 -7.94
C MET A 102 -23.72 1.10 -8.54
N ILE A 103 -23.37 2.33 -8.97
CA ILE A 103 -24.29 3.28 -9.61
C ILE A 103 -24.83 2.75 -10.93
N ILE A 104 -23.97 2.15 -11.76
CA ILE A 104 -24.39 1.54 -13.03
C ILE A 104 -25.36 0.37 -12.77
N SER A 105 -25.07 -0.46 -11.76
CA SER A 105 -25.92 -1.59 -11.42
C SER A 105 -27.29 -1.17 -10.90
N THR A 106 -27.38 -0.13 -10.07
CA THR A 106 -28.66 0.37 -9.55
C THR A 106 -29.49 1.04 -10.65
N SER A 107 -28.85 1.87 -11.50
CA SER A 107 -29.53 2.53 -12.62
C SER A 107 -30.02 1.55 -13.70
N SER A 108 -29.29 0.46 -13.95
CA SER A 108 -29.68 -0.57 -14.93
C SER A 108 -30.74 -1.55 -14.40
N GLY A 109 -31.17 -1.43 -13.13
CA GLY A 109 -32.14 -2.33 -12.50
C GLY A 109 -31.56 -3.68 -12.06
N LEU A 110 -30.28 -3.97 -12.34
CA LEU A 110 -29.57 -5.17 -11.87
C LEU A 110 -29.42 -5.19 -10.34
N GLY A 111 -29.36 -4.00 -9.71
CA GLY A 111 -29.34 -3.85 -8.26
C GLY A 111 -30.59 -4.36 -7.55
N ASN A 112 -31.73 -4.49 -8.25
CA ASN A 112 -32.97 -5.01 -7.66
C ASN A 112 -32.84 -6.47 -7.20
N ALA A 113 -31.97 -7.26 -7.82
CA ALA A 113 -31.72 -8.65 -7.41
C ALA A 113 -31.21 -8.77 -5.96
N GLN A 114 -30.50 -7.75 -5.44
CA GLN A 114 -30.02 -7.73 -4.06
C GLN A 114 -31.14 -7.46 -3.04
N VAL A 115 -32.22 -6.78 -3.46
CA VAL A 115 -33.40 -6.50 -2.62
C VAL A 115 -34.23 -7.77 -2.38
N PHE A 116 -34.29 -8.66 -3.37
CA PHE A 116 -35.08 -9.90 -3.28
C PHE A 116 -34.43 -10.99 -2.42
N ASN A 117 -33.10 -11.01 -2.29
CA ASN A 117 -32.42 -11.94 -1.39
C ASN A 117 -31.20 -11.30 -0.72
N PRO A 118 -31.39 -10.66 0.45
CA PRO A 118 -30.31 -10.05 1.23
C PRO A 118 -29.26 -11.06 1.71
N SER A 119 -29.61 -12.35 1.83
CA SER A 119 -28.64 -13.41 2.21
C SER A 119 -27.69 -13.77 1.06
N LEU A 120 -28.06 -13.45 -0.18
CA LEU A 120 -27.21 -13.51 -1.39
C LEU A 120 -26.67 -12.14 -1.79
N ALA A 121 -26.91 -11.08 -1.00
CA ALA A 121 -26.29 -9.77 -1.19
C ALA A 121 -24.80 -9.91 -0.89
N THR A 122 -24.07 -10.43 -1.86
CA THR A 122 -22.63 -10.21 -1.99
C THR A 122 -22.40 -8.71 -1.86
N GLN A 123 -21.44 -8.30 -1.02
CA GLN A 123 -21.11 -6.90 -0.72
C GLN A 123 -20.50 -6.16 -1.93
N GLY A 124 -21.15 -6.20 -3.10
CA GLY A 124 -20.68 -5.58 -4.33
C GLY A 124 -21.65 -5.85 -5.48
N SER A 125 -21.67 -4.97 -6.47
CA SER A 125 -22.42 -5.21 -7.70
C SER A 125 -21.59 -6.05 -8.68
N LEU A 126 -22.23 -6.85 -9.53
CA LEU A 126 -21.52 -7.59 -10.59
C LEU A 126 -20.71 -6.65 -11.49
N VAL A 127 -21.27 -5.46 -11.76
CA VAL A 127 -20.60 -4.43 -12.55
C VAL A 127 -19.39 -3.84 -11.79
N GLY A 128 -19.50 -3.61 -10.49
CA GLY A 128 -18.39 -3.15 -9.64
C GLY A 128 -17.24 -4.15 -9.58
N ALA A 129 -17.57 -5.44 -9.44
CA ALA A 129 -16.58 -6.51 -9.53
C ALA A 129 -15.87 -6.55 -10.90
N PHE A 130 -16.64 -6.44 -11.99
CA PHE A 130 -16.10 -6.38 -13.35
C PHE A 130 -15.17 -5.17 -13.56
N LEU A 131 -15.59 -3.98 -13.13
CA LEU A 131 -14.78 -2.77 -13.22
C LEU A 131 -13.53 -2.85 -12.34
N SER A 132 -13.63 -3.44 -11.14
CA SER A 132 -12.48 -3.64 -10.25
C SER A 132 -11.43 -4.57 -10.87
N VAL A 133 -11.83 -5.70 -11.46
CA VAL A 133 -10.91 -6.61 -12.16
C VAL A 133 -10.29 -5.92 -13.38
N THR A 134 -11.08 -5.14 -14.11
CA THR A 134 -10.58 -4.33 -15.24
C THR A 134 -9.57 -3.28 -14.77
N GLY A 135 -9.85 -2.59 -13.66
CA GLY A 135 -8.97 -1.59 -13.06
C GLY A 135 -7.64 -2.19 -12.62
N VAL A 136 -7.66 -3.35 -11.93
CA VAL A 136 -6.43 -4.09 -11.60
C VAL A 136 -5.68 -4.48 -12.87
N THR A 137 -6.38 -4.96 -13.90
CA THR A 137 -5.74 -5.32 -15.18
C THR A 137 -5.02 -4.11 -15.79
N VAL A 138 -5.67 -2.95 -15.86
CA VAL A 138 -5.08 -1.70 -16.35
C VAL A 138 -3.88 -1.27 -15.50
N LEU A 139 -3.97 -1.39 -14.17
CA LEU A 139 -2.88 -1.06 -13.26
C LEU A 139 -1.62 -1.87 -13.58
N PHE A 140 -1.77 -3.16 -13.89
CA PHE A 140 -0.63 -4.01 -14.25
C PHE A 140 -0.15 -3.78 -15.69
N THR A 141 -1.05 -3.69 -16.67
CA THR A 141 -0.66 -3.51 -18.08
C THR A 141 -0.05 -2.14 -18.36
N ALA A 142 -0.45 -1.11 -17.62
CA ALA A 142 0.15 0.23 -17.68
C ALA A 142 1.38 0.39 -16.76
N ASN A 143 1.86 -0.69 -16.12
CA ASN A 143 3.02 -0.67 -15.21
C ASN A 143 2.88 0.29 -14.01
N LEU A 144 1.66 0.61 -13.58
CA LEU A 144 1.44 1.53 -12.45
C LEU A 144 1.95 0.94 -11.12
N HIS A 145 2.01 -0.38 -11.00
CA HIS A 145 2.66 -1.05 -9.86
C HIS A 145 4.15 -0.69 -9.74
N HIS A 146 4.88 -0.50 -10.86
CA HIS A 146 6.26 -0.01 -10.82
C HIS A 146 6.34 1.43 -10.33
N LEU A 147 5.39 2.28 -10.74
CA LEU A 147 5.30 3.67 -10.26
C LEU A 147 5.03 3.72 -8.76
N LEU A 148 4.17 2.85 -8.23
CA LEU A 148 3.91 2.74 -6.80
C LEU A 148 5.16 2.31 -6.02
N ILE A 149 5.92 1.35 -6.54
CA ILE A 149 7.18 0.89 -5.92
C ILE A 149 8.23 2.00 -5.96
N ALA A 150 8.38 2.69 -7.09
CA ALA A 150 9.29 3.84 -7.21
C ALA A 150 8.91 4.95 -6.22
N GLY A 151 7.63 5.31 -6.14
CA GLY A 151 7.14 6.31 -5.19
C GLY A 151 7.36 5.90 -3.72
N LEU A 152 7.29 4.61 -3.39
CA LEU A 152 7.64 4.11 -2.06
C LEU A 152 9.13 4.25 -1.75
N VAL A 153 10.02 4.07 -2.73
CA VAL A 153 11.45 4.31 -2.54
C VAL A 153 11.73 5.81 -2.39
N GLU A 154 11.14 6.64 -3.25
CA GLU A 154 11.25 8.11 -3.16
C GLU A 154 10.61 8.68 -1.88
N SER A 155 9.66 7.96 -1.28
CA SER A 155 9.02 8.37 -0.02
C SER A 155 10.00 8.50 1.15
N TYR A 156 11.19 7.90 1.09
CA TYR A 156 12.23 8.08 2.10
C TYR A 156 12.81 9.50 2.12
N GLU A 157 12.70 10.25 1.02
CA GLU A 157 13.10 11.66 0.96
C GLU A 157 12.04 12.57 1.61
N MET A 158 10.75 12.29 1.36
CA MET A 158 9.65 13.08 1.92
C MET A 158 9.33 12.72 3.37
N PHE A 159 9.49 11.45 3.74
CA PHE A 159 9.26 10.92 5.08
C PHE A 159 10.53 10.20 5.58
N PRO A 160 11.53 10.97 6.05
CA PRO A 160 12.76 10.43 6.58
C PRO A 160 12.53 9.53 7.79
N ILE A 161 13.38 8.51 7.93
CA ILE A 161 13.26 7.53 9.01
C ILE A 161 13.49 8.21 10.36
N GLY A 162 12.53 8.06 11.28
CA GLY A 162 12.59 8.64 12.62
C GLY A 162 12.10 10.09 12.73
N ALA A 163 11.77 10.74 11.62
CA ALA A 163 11.03 12.00 11.64
C ALA A 163 9.52 11.73 11.83
N LEU A 164 8.84 12.61 12.57
CA LEU A 164 7.39 12.57 12.63
C LEU A 164 6.83 13.03 11.27
N PRO A 165 6.00 12.21 10.60
CA PRO A 165 5.40 12.61 9.35
C PRO A 165 4.40 13.75 9.59
N ASP A 166 4.31 14.70 8.66
CA ASP A 166 3.29 15.74 8.69
C ASP A 166 1.91 15.14 8.38
N THR A 167 1.21 14.78 9.45
CA THR A 167 -0.12 14.17 9.37
C THR A 167 -1.16 15.08 8.73
N GLY A 168 -0.98 16.40 8.77
CA GLY A 168 -1.85 17.38 8.11
C GLY A 168 -1.76 17.25 6.59
N SER A 169 -0.53 17.31 6.06
CA SER A 169 -0.27 17.13 4.63
C SER A 169 -0.69 15.75 4.12
N MET A 170 -0.48 14.70 4.91
CA MET A 170 -0.95 13.34 4.57
C MET A 170 -2.48 13.29 4.47
N ALA A 171 -3.19 13.79 5.48
CA ALA A 171 -4.65 13.81 5.49
C ALA A 171 -5.21 14.63 4.32
N GLU A 172 -4.59 15.77 4.01
CA GLU A 172 -4.97 16.59 2.87
C GLU A 172 -4.78 15.85 1.54
N LEU A 173 -3.64 15.17 1.34
CA LEU A 173 -3.40 14.39 0.13
C LEU A 173 -4.39 13.24 -0.02
N MET A 174 -4.70 12.53 1.07
CA MET A 174 -5.75 11.49 1.06
C MET A 174 -7.11 12.07 0.69
N ALA A 175 -7.51 13.18 1.31
CA ALA A 175 -8.80 13.82 1.04
C ALA A 175 -8.90 14.30 -0.42
N ARG A 176 -7.84 14.91 -0.96
CA ARG A 176 -7.76 15.34 -2.36
C ARG A 176 -7.84 14.15 -3.32
N THR A 177 -7.08 13.08 -3.05
CA THR A 177 -7.06 11.87 -3.90
C THR A 177 -8.42 11.17 -3.88
N LEU A 178 -9.04 11.08 -2.70
CA LEU A 178 -10.38 10.53 -2.53
C LEU A 178 -11.41 11.34 -3.32
N SER A 179 -11.42 12.67 -3.12
CA SER A 179 -12.34 13.57 -3.83
C SER A 179 -12.17 13.49 -5.35
N ALA A 180 -10.94 13.51 -5.85
CA ALA A 180 -10.65 13.38 -7.27
C ALA A 180 -11.11 12.04 -7.83
N SER A 181 -10.88 10.95 -7.09
CA SER A 181 -11.29 9.60 -7.51
C SER A 181 -12.80 9.46 -7.58
N PHE A 182 -13.54 9.98 -6.59
CA PHE A 182 -15.01 9.99 -6.64
C PHE A 182 -15.55 10.89 -7.75
N ALA A 183 -14.91 12.04 -8.03
CA ALA A 183 -15.32 12.91 -9.12
C ALA A 183 -15.14 12.27 -10.51
N ILE A 184 -14.21 11.31 -10.66
CA ILE A 184 -14.05 10.51 -11.88
C ILE A 184 -15.09 9.38 -11.94
N GLY A 185 -15.49 8.83 -10.79
CA GLY A 185 -16.43 7.70 -10.71
C GLY A 185 -17.92 8.08 -10.82
N LEU A 186 -18.26 9.35 -10.62
CA LEU A 186 -19.62 9.92 -10.73
C LEU A 186 -19.86 10.51 -12.13
#